data_AF-A0A3B9J843-F1
#
_entry.id   AF-A0A3B9J843-F1
#
_cell.length_a   1.000
_cell.length_b   1.000
_cell.length_c   1.000
_cell.angle_alpha   90.00
_cell.angle_beta   90.00
_cell.angle_gamma   90.00
#
_symmetry.space_group_name_H-M   'P 1'
#
loop_
_entity.id
_entity.type
_entity.pdbx_description
1 polymer ?
#
loop_
_entity_poly.entity_id
_entity_poly.type
_entity_poly.pdbx_seq_one_letter_code
_entity_poly.pdbx_strand_id
1 'polypeptide(L)'
;MEIYMAENRLPHQTPLKTYRRVILIGASSGIGASLAQKLADEGCQLALLGRREDLLQAVCAQINRKCGETRAQAFVHDVTDFESAPALFTEIVKTLGGLDVLIYNAGILRTVKLNEFDLQKDLEMTRINYLGALAWLNPAAAYFQA
;
A
#
# COMPACT_ATOMS: atom_id res chain seq x y z
N MET A 1 43.76 -17.86 5.92
CA MET A 1 42.43 -17.79 6.59
C MET A 1 41.56 -16.95 5.67
N GLU A 2 41.15 -17.59 4.58
CA GLU A 2 40.75 -16.95 3.32
C GLU A 2 39.42 -17.56 2.90
N ILE A 3 38.39 -17.35 3.72
CA ILE A 3 37.05 -17.86 3.48
C ILE A 3 36.11 -16.82 4.09
N TYR A 4 35.62 -15.87 3.30
CA TYR A 4 34.35 -15.10 3.44
C TYR A 4 34.28 -13.99 2.37
N MET A 5 34.59 -14.33 1.12
CA MET A 5 34.29 -13.49 -0.04
C MET A 5 33.48 -14.32 -1.05
N ALA A 6 32.33 -14.84 -0.60
CA ALA A 6 31.28 -15.22 -1.51
C ALA A 6 30.38 -14.00 -1.63
N GLU A 7 30.42 -13.33 -2.78
CA GLU A 7 29.39 -12.37 -3.17
C GLU A 7 28.04 -13.08 -3.14
N ASN A 8 27.34 -12.96 -2.02
CA ASN A 8 25.97 -13.42 -1.89
C ASN A 8 25.07 -12.41 -2.63
N ARG A 9 25.27 -12.27 -3.95
CA ARG A 9 24.33 -11.57 -4.80
C ARG A 9 23.06 -12.40 -4.77
N LEU A 10 22.05 -11.88 -4.07
CA LEU A 10 20.67 -12.34 -4.18
C LEU A 10 20.39 -12.57 -5.67
N PRO A 11 19.72 -13.68 -6.04
CA PRO A 11 19.44 -13.97 -7.44
C PRO A 11 18.81 -12.75 -8.10
N HIS A 12 19.17 -12.48 -9.36
CA HIS A 12 18.50 -11.46 -10.17
C HIS A 12 17.00 -11.61 -9.93
N GLN A 13 16.36 -10.53 -9.45
CA GLN A 13 14.94 -10.53 -9.14
C GLN A 13 14.22 -11.19 -10.31
N THR A 14 13.63 -12.37 -10.10
CA THR A 14 12.70 -12.92 -11.06
C THR A 14 11.69 -11.80 -11.26
N PRO A 15 11.51 -11.25 -12.49
CA PRO A 15 10.43 -10.31 -12.72
C PRO A 15 9.19 -11.04 -12.27
N LEU A 16 8.57 -10.53 -11.20
CA LEU A 16 7.32 -11.06 -10.75
C LEU A 16 6.43 -11.03 -11.99
N LYS A 17 5.81 -12.16 -12.36
CA LYS A 17 4.87 -12.24 -13.48
C LYS A 17 4.13 -10.92 -13.56
N THR A 18 4.14 -10.24 -14.72
CA THR A 18 3.66 -8.86 -14.89
C THR A 18 2.48 -8.56 -13.97
N TYR A 19 2.74 -7.93 -12.82
CA TYR A 19 1.68 -7.51 -11.93
C TYR A 19 0.97 -6.37 -12.62
N ARG A 20 -0.33 -6.53 -12.87
CA ARG A 20 -1.09 -5.54 -13.61
C ARG A 20 -2.03 -4.75 -12.71
N ARG A 21 -2.41 -5.28 -11.54
CA ARG A 21 -3.44 -4.70 -10.68
C ARG A 21 -2.96 -4.64 -9.24
N VAL A 22 -2.80 -3.44 -8.70
CA VAL A 22 -2.24 -3.21 -7.38
C VAL A 22 -3.18 -2.37 -6.52
N ILE A 23 -3.42 -2.83 -5.30
CA ILE A 23 -3.98 -2.02 -4.22
C ILE A 23 -2.81 -1.46 -3.42
N LEU A 24 -2.70 -0.13 -3.33
CA LEU A 24 -1.68 0.55 -2.53
C LEU A 24 -2.33 1.44 -1.47
N ILE A 25 -2.15 1.05 -0.21
CA ILE A 25 -2.74 1.74 0.95
C ILE A 25 -1.70 2.68 1.57
N GLY A 26 -2.11 3.92 1.86
CA GLY A 26 -1.19 4.97 2.30
C GLY A 26 -0.49 5.67 1.14
N ALA A 27 -1.21 5.88 0.02
CA ALA A 27 -0.66 6.40 -1.23
C ALA A 27 -0.62 7.93 -1.33
N SER A 28 -1.23 8.67 -0.39
CA SER A 28 -1.42 10.13 -0.52
C SER A 28 -0.14 10.96 -0.39
N SER A 29 1.00 10.41 0.05
CA SER A 29 2.26 11.17 0.20
C SER A 29 3.48 10.28 0.40
N GLY A 30 4.67 10.89 0.40
CA GLY A 30 5.92 10.25 0.83
C GLY A 30 6.24 9.00 0.01
N ILE A 31 6.68 7.93 0.70
CA ILE A 31 7.03 6.65 0.07
C ILE A 31 5.86 6.09 -0.75
N GLY A 32 4.62 6.18 -0.24
CA GLY A 32 3.44 5.67 -0.93
C GLY A 32 3.16 6.38 -2.25
N ALA A 33 3.25 7.71 -2.28
CA ALA A 33 3.06 8.47 -3.51
C ALA A 33 4.16 8.18 -4.54
N SER A 34 5.42 8.12 -4.10
CA SER A 34 6.55 7.76 -4.97
C SER A 34 6.44 6.34 -5.52
N LEU A 35 6.00 5.39 -4.68
CA LEU A 35 5.76 4.01 -5.07
C LEU A 35 4.61 3.90 -6.08
N ALA A 36 3.52 4.64 -5.87
CA ALA A 36 2.42 4.73 -6.83
C ALA A 36 2.91 5.16 -8.22
N GLN A 37 3.74 6.21 -8.27
CA GLN A 37 4.30 6.68 -9.54
C GLN A 37 5.20 5.62 -10.21
N LYS A 38 6.04 4.94 -9.43
CA LYS A 38 6.92 3.88 -9.93
C LYS A 38 6.14 2.69 -10.48
N LEU A 39 5.12 2.22 -9.75
CA LEU A 39 4.28 1.10 -10.20
C LEU A 39 3.51 1.47 -11.47
N ALA A 40 3.01 2.69 -11.58
CA ALA A 40 2.35 3.17 -12.78
C ALA A 40 3.31 3.25 -13.98
N ASP A 41 4.55 3.71 -13.78
CA ASP A 41 5.61 3.73 -14.80
C ASP A 41 5.95 2.31 -15.29
N GLU A 42 5.80 1.31 -14.42
CA GLU A 42 5.95 -0.12 -14.74
C GLU A 42 4.69 -0.74 -15.38
N GLY A 43 3.64 0.06 -15.62
CA GLY A 43 2.43 -0.34 -16.33
C GLY A 43 1.31 -0.92 -15.44
N CYS A 44 1.44 -0.84 -14.12
CA CYS A 44 0.41 -1.31 -13.19
C CYS A 44 -0.81 -0.39 -13.19
N GLN A 45 -2.01 -0.97 -13.20
CA GLN A 45 -3.26 -0.31 -12.83
C GLN A 45 -3.40 -0.28 -11.31
N LEU A 46 -3.73 0.89 -10.76
CA LEU A 46 -3.62 1.16 -9.34
C LEU A 46 -4.97 1.57 -8.72
N ALA A 47 -5.32 0.92 -7.62
CA ALA A 47 -6.24 1.47 -6.63
C ALA A 47 -5.41 2.09 -5.51
N LEU A 48 -5.49 3.42 -5.38
CA LEU A 48 -4.74 4.18 -4.39
C LEU A 48 -5.66 4.51 -3.23
N LEU A 49 -5.24 4.15 -2.00
CA LEU A 49 -6.02 4.40 -0.79
C LEU A 49 -5.31 5.36 0.15
N GLY A 50 -6.13 6.17 0.81
CA GLY A 50 -5.72 7.03 1.90
C GLY A 50 -6.86 7.93 2.36
N ARG A 51 -6.71 8.51 3.55
CA ARG A 51 -7.74 9.35 4.17
C ARG A 51 -7.80 10.80 3.65
N ARG A 52 -6.71 11.28 3.02
CA ARG A 52 -6.61 12.67 2.53
C ARG A 52 -6.98 12.72 1.06
N GLU A 53 -8.25 12.96 0.78
CA GLU A 53 -8.82 12.92 -0.56
C GLU A 53 -8.07 13.82 -1.55
N ASP A 54 -7.90 15.11 -1.24
CA ASP A 54 -7.26 16.07 -2.17
C ASP A 54 -5.86 15.63 -2.62
N LEU A 55 -5.05 15.14 -1.67
CA LEU A 55 -3.70 14.67 -1.96
C LEU A 55 -3.71 13.37 -2.76
N LEU A 56 -4.64 12.47 -2.46
CA LEU A 56 -4.80 11.21 -3.17
C LEU A 56 -5.24 11.44 -4.61
N GLN A 57 -6.21 12.35 -4.82
CA GLN A 57 -6.67 12.77 -6.15
C GLN A 57 -5.54 13.44 -6.94
N ALA A 58 -4.72 14.26 -6.30
CA ALA A 58 -3.56 14.87 -6.96
C ALA A 58 -2.56 13.83 -7.47
N VAL A 59 -2.29 12.78 -6.68
CA VAL A 59 -1.43 11.65 -7.11
C VAL A 59 -2.06 10.90 -8.28
N CYS A 60 -3.35 10.56 -8.20
CA CYS A 60 -4.07 9.91 -9.31
C CYS A 60 -4.01 10.75 -10.59
N ALA A 61 -4.28 12.06 -10.50
CA ALA A 61 -4.25 12.97 -11.64
C ALA A 61 -2.85 13.07 -12.26
N GLN A 62 -1.79 13.11 -11.45
CA GLN A 62 -0.42 13.10 -11.94
C GLN A 62 -0.11 11.82 -12.71
N ILE A 63 -0.46 10.66 -12.13
CA ILE A 63 -0.24 9.35 -12.76
C ILE A 63 -1.03 9.23 -14.06
N ASN A 64 -2.32 9.58 -14.05
CA ASN A 64 -3.20 9.44 -15.21
C ASN A 64 -2.77 10.35 -16.37
N ARG A 65 -2.27 11.56 -16.08
CA ARG A 65 -1.70 12.45 -17.10
C ARG A 65 -0.44 11.86 -17.77
N LYS A 66 0.38 11.13 -17.01
CA LYS A 66 1.67 10.59 -17.51
C LYS A 66 1.53 9.22 -18.17
N CYS A 67 0.70 8.34 -17.61
CA CYS A 67 0.70 6.90 -17.88
C CYS A 67 -0.61 6.40 -18.54
N GLY A 68 -1.50 7.33 -18.92
CA GLY A 68 -2.79 7.05 -19.57
C GLY A 68 -3.99 7.23 -18.62
N GLU A 69 -5.14 7.58 -19.20
CA GLU A 69 -6.39 7.72 -18.45
C GLU A 69 -6.72 6.42 -17.69
N THR A 70 -7.29 6.54 -16.49
CA THR A 70 -7.71 5.42 -15.62
C THR A 70 -6.59 4.51 -15.09
N ARG A 71 -5.31 4.89 -15.24
CA ARG A 71 -4.17 4.15 -14.68
C ARG A 71 -4.22 4.05 -13.15
N ALA A 72 -4.70 5.10 -12.48
CA ALA A 72 -4.87 5.17 -11.03
C ALA A 72 -6.26 5.71 -10.67
N GLN A 73 -6.90 5.06 -9.69
CA GLN A 73 -8.18 5.48 -9.10
C GLN A 73 -8.03 5.65 -7.60
N ALA A 74 -8.62 6.72 -7.07
CA ALA A 74 -8.61 7.04 -5.64
C ALA A 74 -9.78 6.35 -4.92
N PHE A 75 -9.50 5.77 -3.76
CA PHE A 75 -10.50 5.27 -2.82
C PHE A 75 -10.21 5.86 -1.44
N VAL A 76 -11.09 6.74 -0.98
CA VAL A 76 -10.91 7.43 0.31
C VAL A 76 -11.31 6.49 1.43
N HIS A 77 -10.36 6.19 2.31
CA HIS A 77 -10.57 5.29 3.43
C HIS A 77 -9.59 5.60 4.58
N ASP A 78 -10.12 5.60 5.80
CA ASP A 78 -9.31 5.58 7.01
C ASP A 78 -9.09 4.12 7.42
N VAL A 79 -7.84 3.68 7.44
CA VAL A 79 -7.47 2.29 7.77
C VAL A 79 -7.83 1.86 9.20
N THR A 80 -8.25 2.80 10.05
CA THR A 80 -8.77 2.50 11.39
C THR A 80 -10.26 2.16 11.41
N ASP A 81 -10.96 2.31 10.28
CA ASP A 81 -12.31 1.78 10.05
C ASP A 81 -12.23 0.33 9.58
N PHE A 82 -12.00 -0.57 10.54
CA PHE A 82 -11.76 -1.98 10.27
C PHE A 82 -12.98 -2.71 9.67
N GLU A 83 -14.19 -2.26 10.02
CA GLU A 83 -15.44 -2.91 9.62
C GLU A 83 -15.76 -2.71 8.13
N SER A 84 -15.41 -1.54 7.57
CA SER A 84 -15.67 -1.27 6.14
C SER A 84 -14.61 -1.86 5.20
N ALA A 85 -13.42 -2.23 5.73
CA ALA A 85 -12.30 -2.70 4.92
C ALA A 85 -12.62 -3.94 4.04
N PRO A 86 -13.30 -5.00 4.53
CA PRO A 86 -13.60 -6.17 3.69
C PRO A 86 -14.55 -5.88 2.51
N ALA A 87 -15.56 -5.04 2.76
CA ALA A 87 -16.52 -4.63 1.73
C ALA A 87 -15.84 -3.78 0.66
N LEU A 88 -15.05 -2.79 1.09
CA LEU A 88 -14.30 -1.92 0.20
C LEU A 88 -13.22 -2.68 -0.58
N PHE A 89 -12.51 -3.62 0.05
CA PHE A 89 -11.57 -4.50 -0.64
C PHE A 89 -12.27 -5.24 -1.80
N THR A 90 -13.43 -5.83 -1.54
CA THR A 90 -14.21 -6.55 -2.55
C THR A 90 -14.63 -5.64 -3.70
N GLU A 91 -15.07 -4.42 -3.42
CA GLU A 91 -15.42 -3.41 -4.42
C GLU A 91 -14.22 -3.04 -5.31
N ILE A 92 -13.06 -2.79 -4.69
CA ILE A 92 -11.84 -2.40 -5.40
C ILE A 92 -11.36 -3.53 -6.31
N VAL A 93 -11.33 -4.77 -5.80
CA VAL A 93 -10.92 -5.94 -6.60
C VAL A 93 -11.83 -6.10 -7.82
N LYS A 94 -13.15 -5.91 -7.67
CA LYS A 94 -14.09 -5.93 -8.80
C LYS A 94 -13.81 -4.80 -9.78
N THR A 95 -13.57 -3.59 -9.29
CA THR A 95 -13.27 -2.41 -10.11
C THR A 95 -11.98 -2.58 -10.93
N LEU A 96 -10.95 -3.20 -10.36
CA LEU A 96 -9.71 -3.53 -11.06
C LEU A 96 -9.81 -4.76 -11.99
N GLY A 97 -10.93 -5.50 -11.94
CA GLY A 97 -11.06 -6.78 -12.65
C GLY A 97 -10.14 -7.87 -12.11
N GLY A 98 -9.84 -7.84 -10.81
CA GLY A 98 -8.96 -8.76 -10.09
C GLY A 98 -7.80 -8.04 -9.39
N LEU A 99 -6.96 -8.81 -8.71
CA LEU A 99 -5.85 -8.26 -7.91
C LEU A 99 -4.62 -9.15 -8.04
N ASP A 100 -3.45 -8.53 -8.22
CA ASP A 100 -2.18 -9.23 -8.24
C ASP A 100 -1.33 -8.93 -7.00
N VAL A 101 -1.42 -7.71 -6.46
CA VAL A 101 -0.61 -7.24 -5.32
C VAL A 101 -1.43 -6.34 -4.40
N LEU A 102 -1.32 -6.56 -3.09
CA LEU A 102 -1.72 -5.58 -2.08
C LEU A 102 -0.48 -5.09 -1.32
N ILE A 103 -0.34 -3.77 -1.22
CA ILE A 103 0.74 -3.12 -0.48
C ILE A 103 0.14 -2.27 0.63
N TYR A 104 0.42 -2.66 1.86
CA TYR A 104 0.06 -1.87 3.03
C TYR A 104 1.23 -0.94 3.42
N ASN A 105 1.12 0.34 3.08
CA ASN A 105 2.11 1.37 3.40
C ASN A 105 1.54 2.46 4.35
N ALA A 106 0.26 2.42 4.70
CA ALA A 106 -0.28 3.36 5.67
C ALA A 106 0.42 3.18 7.02
N GLY A 107 0.94 4.28 7.55
CA GLY A 107 1.62 4.25 8.83
C GLY A 107 1.89 5.63 9.37
N ILE A 108 2.01 5.69 10.69
CA ILE A 108 2.45 6.86 11.42
C ILE A 108 3.60 6.48 12.36
N LEU A 109 4.45 7.45 12.63
CA LEU A 109 5.41 7.40 13.72
C LEU A 109 5.14 8.60 14.62
N ARG A 110 4.98 8.36 15.92
CA ARG A 110 4.89 9.42 16.92
C ARG A 110 6.26 9.58 17.57
N THR A 111 6.74 10.81 17.65
CA THR A 111 7.95 11.10 18.41
C THR A 111 7.68 10.87 19.90
N VAL A 112 8.54 10.06 20.51
CA VAL A 112 8.60 9.84 21.96
C VAL A 112 9.97 10.27 22.47
N LYS A 113 10.00 10.94 23.62
CA LYS A 113 11.25 11.27 24.32
C LYS A 113 11.80 10.02 25.01
N LEU A 114 13.09 10.03 25.38
CA LEU A 114 13.79 8.89 25.98
C LEU A 114 13.08 8.28 27.22
N ASN A 115 12.37 9.11 28.00
CA ASN A 115 11.64 8.70 29.21
C ASN A 115 10.14 8.97 29.11
N GLU A 116 9.58 8.94 27.89
CA GLU A 116 8.16 9.16 27.64
C GLU A 116 7.47 7.82 27.37
N PHE A 117 6.52 7.48 28.24
CA PHE A 117 5.68 6.29 28.13
C PHE A 117 4.24 6.74 27.95
N ASP A 118 3.76 6.72 26.70
CA ASP A 118 2.47 7.26 26.32
C ASP A 118 1.65 6.19 25.59
N LEU A 119 0.79 5.53 26.36
CA LEU A 119 -0.10 4.48 25.84
C LEU A 119 -1.01 4.99 24.72
N GLN A 120 -1.39 6.27 24.69
CA GLN A 120 -2.26 6.78 23.62
C GLN A 120 -1.52 6.85 22.30
N LYS A 121 -0.25 7.27 22.29
CA LYS A 121 0.61 7.23 21.09
C LYS A 121 0.82 5.78 20.62
N ASP A 122 1.06 4.87 21.55
CA ASP A 122 1.26 3.45 21.24
C ASP A 122 0.00 2.83 20.64
N LEU A 123 -1.17 3.11 21.22
CA LEU A 123 -2.46 2.65 20.71
C LEU A 123 -2.75 3.25 19.33
N GLU A 124 -2.47 4.54 19.12
CA GLU A 124 -2.68 5.18 17.81
C GLU A 124 -1.81 4.53 16.72
N MET A 125 -0.52 4.36 16.98
CA MET A 125 0.40 3.69 16.06
C MET A 125 0.00 2.23 15.84
N THR A 126 -0.42 1.51 16.88
CA THR A 126 -0.87 0.12 16.77
C THR A 126 -2.14 0.01 15.92
N ARG A 127 -3.10 0.92 16.11
CA ARG A 127 -4.36 0.93 15.34
C ARG A 127 -4.10 1.14 13.85
N ILE A 128 -3.20 2.05 13.49
CA ILE A 128 -2.92 2.38 12.09
C ILE A 128 -1.92 1.40 11.48
N ASN A 129 -0.77 1.18 12.10
CA ASN A 129 0.34 0.45 11.49
C ASN A 129 0.11 -1.06 11.51
N TYR A 130 -0.60 -1.57 12.52
CA TYR A 130 -0.75 -3.00 12.75
C TYR A 130 -2.20 -3.46 12.53
N LEU A 131 -3.16 -2.96 13.29
CA LEU A 131 -4.55 -3.42 13.17
C LEU A 131 -5.17 -3.07 11.82
N GLY A 132 -4.91 -1.87 11.31
CA GLY A 132 -5.31 -1.48 9.95
C GLY A 132 -4.70 -2.39 8.89
N ALA A 133 -3.46 -2.84 9.08
CA ALA A 133 -2.83 -3.81 8.17
C ALA A 133 -3.57 -5.15 8.21
N LEU A 134 -3.89 -5.67 9.40
CA LEU A 134 -4.64 -6.92 9.54
C LEU A 134 -6.04 -6.84 8.92
N ALA A 135 -6.74 -5.71 9.09
CA ALA A 135 -8.07 -5.49 8.50
C ALA A 135 -8.08 -5.63 6.97
N TRP A 136 -6.98 -5.22 6.31
CA TRP A 136 -6.82 -5.32 4.86
C TRP A 136 -6.15 -6.62 4.39
N LEU A 137 -5.20 -7.15 5.17
CA LEU A 137 -4.46 -8.36 4.81
C LEU A 137 -5.31 -9.63 4.97
N ASN A 138 -6.25 -9.67 5.91
CA ASN A 138 -7.14 -10.83 6.08
C ASN A 138 -8.02 -11.11 4.84
N PRO A 139 -8.80 -10.16 4.30
CA PRO A 139 -9.57 -10.41 3.08
C PRO A 139 -8.66 -10.65 1.87
N ALA A 140 -7.48 -10.02 1.80
CA ALA A 140 -6.50 -10.29 0.75
C ALA A 140 -5.94 -11.72 0.81
N ALA A 141 -5.62 -12.23 2.00
CA ALA A 141 -5.16 -13.59 2.20
C ALA A 141 -6.23 -14.61 1.76
N ALA A 142 -7.49 -14.37 2.11
CA ALA A 142 -8.60 -15.20 1.65
C ALA A 142 -8.75 -15.18 0.12
N TYR A 143 -8.58 -14.01 -0.51
CA TYR A 143 -8.63 -13.86 -1.97
C TYR A 143 -7.50 -14.62 -2.69
N PHE A 144 -6.27 -14.56 -2.18
CA PHE A 144 -5.11 -15.17 -2.84
C PHE A 144 -4.97 -16.69 -2.61
N GLN A 145 -5.71 -17.26 -1.65
CA GLN A 145 -5.72 -18.71 -1.41
C GLN A 145 -6.70 -19.48 -2.31
N ALA A 146 -7.67 -18.77 -2.92
CA ALA A 146 -8.70 -19.35 -3.79
C ALA A 146 -8.20 -19.57 -5.22
#